data_AF-A0A2C9JPU7-F1
#
_entry.id   AF-A0A2C9JPU7-F1
#
_cell.length_a   1.000
_cell.length_b   1.000
_cell.length_c   1.000
_cell.angle_alpha   90.00
_cell.angle_beta   90.00
_cell.angle_gamma   90.00
#
_symmetry.space_group_name_H-M   'P 1'
#
loop_
_entity.id
_entity.type
_entity.pdbx_description
1 polymer ?
#
loop_
_entity_poly.entity_id
_entity_poly.type
_entity_poly.pdbx_seq_one_letter_code
_entity_poly.pdbx_strand_id
1 'polypeptide(L)'
;MWNRTFEGITGNVSIDENGDRNADYSLLDLNPETGTFEVVAEYFGNTKQYTPTEGKKIHWAGGRDGPPPDEPICGFDGSKCPPKKPFPEYGIVIIVLGSILLVVLIVTFFVYR
;
A
#
# COMPACT_ATOMS: atom_id res chain seq x y z
N MET A 1 -16.78 -2.33 35.79
CA MET A 1 -15.66 -3.11 35.25
C MET A 1 -14.88 -2.35 34.18
N TRP A 2 -15.39 -1.22 33.68
CA TRP A 2 -14.78 -0.42 32.61
C TRP A 2 -13.70 0.52 33.14
N ASN A 3 -12.87 1.02 32.22
CA ASN A 3 -11.75 1.95 32.45
C ASN A 3 -10.85 1.55 33.63
N ARG A 4 -10.37 0.31 33.63
CA ARG A 4 -9.48 -0.20 34.68
C ARG A 4 -8.56 -1.29 34.17
N THR A 5 -7.42 -1.41 34.85
CA THR A 5 -6.48 -2.52 34.69
C THR A 5 -6.49 -3.37 35.96
N PHE A 6 -6.47 -4.70 35.80
CA PHE A 6 -6.41 -5.65 36.90
C PHE A 6 -5.65 -6.91 36.49
N GLU A 7 -5.14 -7.64 37.48
CA GLU A 7 -4.44 -8.91 37.25
C GLU A 7 -5.46 -10.05 37.06
N GLY A 8 -5.35 -10.77 35.93
CA GLY A 8 -6.11 -11.97 35.62
C GLY A 8 -5.20 -13.20 35.49
N ILE A 9 -5.78 -14.35 35.19
CA ILE A 9 -5.04 -15.63 35.04
C ILE A 9 -3.97 -15.54 33.93
N THR A 10 -4.23 -14.76 32.88
CA THR A 10 -3.32 -14.57 31.74
C THR A 10 -2.43 -13.32 31.88
N GLY A 11 -2.28 -12.78 33.09
CA GLY A 11 -1.57 -11.52 33.34
C GLY A 11 -2.48 -10.30 33.36
N ASN A 12 -1.94 -9.12 33.06
CA ASN A 12 -2.69 -7.86 33.13
C ASN A 12 -3.82 -7.81 32.09
N VAL A 13 -5.00 -7.40 32.55
CA VAL A 13 -6.19 -7.19 31.74
C VAL A 13 -6.61 -5.72 31.88
N SER A 14 -6.59 -5.00 30.77
CA SER A 14 -7.07 -3.61 30.70
C SER A 14 -8.38 -3.55 29.93
N ILE A 15 -9.40 -2.91 30.51
CA ILE A 15 -10.70 -2.65 29.89
C ILE A 15 -10.85 -1.15 29.70
N ASP A 16 -11.19 -0.72 28.49
CA ASP A 16 -11.35 0.69 28.12
C ASP A 16 -12.67 1.29 28.64
N GLU A 17 -12.93 2.54 28.27
CA GLU A 17 -14.14 3.29 28.67
C GLU A 17 -15.42 2.76 28.03
N ASN A 18 -15.32 2.09 26.87
CA ASN A 18 -16.43 1.48 26.17
C ASN A 18 -16.75 0.07 26.69
N GLY A 19 -15.90 -0.46 27.58
CA GLY A 19 -16.05 -1.79 28.15
C GLY A 19 -15.37 -2.89 27.33
N ASP A 20 -14.54 -2.53 26.36
CA ASP A 20 -13.79 -3.44 25.52
C ASP A 20 -12.42 -3.75 26.11
N ARG A 21 -11.90 -4.97 25.90
CA ARG A 21 -10.57 -5.35 26.37
C ARG A 21 -9.50 -4.84 25.40
N ASN A 22 -8.50 -4.15 25.94
CA ASN A 22 -7.24 -3.90 25.21
C ASN A 22 -6.50 -5.24 25.07
N ALA A 23 -6.55 -5.82 23.87
CA ALA A 23 -5.96 -7.11 23.59
C ALA A 23 -4.50 -6.97 23.12
N ASP A 24 -3.64 -7.82 23.67
CA ASP A 24 -2.29 -8.03 23.19
C ASP A 24 -2.30 -9.14 22.12
N TYR A 25 -1.43 -9.02 21.12
CA TYR A 25 -1.38 -9.94 19.99
C TYR A 25 0.07 -10.34 19.69
N SER A 26 0.29 -11.63 19.45
CA SER A 26 1.56 -12.13 18.92
C SER A 26 1.49 -12.22 17.39
N LEU A 27 2.48 -11.67 16.70
CA LEU A 27 2.68 -11.86 15.27
C LEU A 27 3.54 -13.10 15.06
N LEU A 28 2.97 -14.09 14.39
CA LEU A 28 3.66 -15.32 14.05
C LEU A 28 4.05 -15.32 12.57
N ASP A 29 5.24 -15.83 12.30
CA ASP A 29 5.74 -16.06 10.95
C ASP A 29 6.20 -17.51 10.81
N LEU A 30 6.12 -18.04 9.59
CA LEU A 30 6.52 -19.41 9.31
C LEU A 30 8.04 -19.48 9.17
N ASN A 31 8.71 -20.22 10.07
CA ASN A 31 10.13 -20.50 9.91
C ASN A 31 10.32 -21.48 8.73
N PRO A 32 11.02 -21.08 7.66
CA PRO A 32 11.18 -21.89 6.45
C PRO A 32 12.10 -23.11 6.65
N GLU A 33 12.94 -23.12 7.69
CA GLU A 33 13.86 -24.23 7.99
C GLU A 33 13.18 -25.33 8.81
N THR A 34 12.37 -24.93 9.80
CA THR A 34 11.70 -25.87 10.72
C THR A 34 10.27 -26.21 10.28
N GLY A 35 9.65 -25.37 9.45
CA GLY A 35 8.26 -25.52 9.03
C GLY A 35 7.23 -25.18 10.12
N THR A 36 7.64 -24.50 11.18
CA THR A 36 6.78 -24.14 12.32
C THR A 36 6.54 -22.64 12.40
N PHE A 37 5.36 -22.25 12.88
CA PHE A 37 5.09 -20.85 13.20
C PHE A 37 5.80 -20.44 14.49
N GLU A 38 6.51 -19.33 14.43
CA GLU A 38 7.26 -18.76 15.55
C GLU A 38 6.84 -17.31 15.77
N VAL A 39 6.83 -16.86 17.03
CA VAL A 39 6.57 -15.45 17.35
C VAL A 39 7.76 -14.61 16.88
N VAL A 40 7.48 -13.62 16.04
CA VAL A 40 8.48 -12.68 15.51
C VAL A 40 8.29 -11.26 16.05
N ALA A 41 7.11 -10.96 16.61
CA ALA A 41 6.84 -9.72 17.31
C ALA A 41 5.62 -9.83 18.23
N GLU A 42 5.52 -8.92 19.19
CA GLU A 42 4.36 -8.72 20.05
C GLU A 42 3.77 -7.33 19.83
N TYR A 43 2.46 -7.21 19.91
CA TYR A 43 1.74 -5.95 19.95
C TYR A 43 1.00 -5.83 21.28
N PHE A 44 1.32 -4.78 22.04
CA PHE A 44 0.68 -4.49 23.32
C PHE A 44 -0.48 -3.52 23.11
N GLY A 45 -1.71 -4.00 23.30
CA GLY A 45 -2.94 -3.25 23.01
C GLY A 45 -3.11 -2.02 23.87
N ASN A 46 -2.66 -2.07 25.12
CA ASN A 46 -2.80 -0.96 26.06
C ASN A 46 -1.86 0.22 25.72
N THR A 47 -0.61 -0.07 25.34
CA THR A 47 0.38 0.96 24.95
C THR A 47 0.40 1.25 23.45
N LYS A 48 -0.32 0.44 22.66
CA LYS A 48 -0.33 0.47 21.19
C LYS A 48 1.06 0.32 20.59
N GLN A 49 1.88 -0.52 21.21
CA GLN A 49 3.30 -0.67 20.86
C GLN A 49 3.57 -2.00 20.17
N TYR A 50 4.24 -1.93 19.02
CA TYR A 50 4.84 -3.08 18.35
C TYR A 50 6.27 -3.28 18.85
N THR A 51 6.60 -4.50 19.26
CA THR A 51 7.91 -4.88 19.78
C THR A 51 8.41 -6.12 19.03
N PRO A 52 9.42 -6.00 18.16
CA PRO A 52 10.00 -7.16 17.47
C PRO A 52 10.72 -8.08 18.47
N THR A 53 10.62 -9.39 18.25
CA THR A 53 11.32 -10.38 19.06
C THR A 53 12.81 -10.37 18.72
N GLU A 54 13.66 -10.30 19.73
CA GLU A 54 15.12 -10.26 19.55
C GLU A 54 15.62 -11.50 18.79
N GLY A 55 16.45 -11.28 17.77
CA GLY A 55 17.01 -12.35 16.93
C GLY A 55 16.03 -13.00 15.95
N LYS A 56 14.77 -12.54 15.88
CA LYS A 56 13.78 -12.99 14.90
C LYS A 56 13.54 -11.92 13.83
N LYS A 57 13.33 -12.36 12.60
CA LYS A 57 12.95 -11.51 11.46
C LYS A 57 11.78 -12.15 10.73
N ILE A 58 10.97 -11.32 10.09
CA ILE A 58 9.89 -11.79 9.20
C ILE A 58 10.53 -12.30 7.91
N HIS A 59 10.16 -13.50 7.49
CA HIS A 59 10.60 -14.16 6.27
C HIS A 59 9.69 -13.77 5.11
N TRP A 60 10.16 -12.82 4.31
CA TRP A 60 9.42 -12.41 3.12
C TRP A 60 9.69 -13.34 1.94
N ALA A 61 8.63 -13.75 1.26
CA ALA A 61 8.71 -14.61 0.07
C ALA A 61 9.70 -14.05 -0.97
N GLY A 62 10.43 -14.95 -1.63
CA GLY A 62 11.43 -14.59 -2.64
C GLY A 62 12.78 -14.11 -2.06
N GLY A 63 13.04 -14.33 -0.77
CA GLY A 63 14.29 -13.94 -0.13
C GLY A 63 14.45 -12.43 0.04
N ARG A 64 13.34 -11.71 0.17
CA ARG A 64 13.33 -10.25 0.33
C ARG A 64 13.69 -9.87 1.77
N ASP A 65 14.35 -8.73 1.93
CA ASP A 65 14.66 -8.16 3.25
C ASP A 65 13.47 -7.43 3.89
N GLY A 66 12.39 -7.21 3.15
CA GLY A 66 11.22 -6.45 3.60
C GLY A 66 9.92 -6.83 2.91
N PRO A 67 8.79 -6.27 3.39
CA PRO A 67 7.46 -6.56 2.87
C PRO A 67 7.33 -6.27 1.37
N PRO A 68 6.47 -7.01 0.64
CA PRO A 68 6.00 -6.55 -0.66
C PRO A 68 5.32 -5.17 -0.53
N PRO A 69 5.30 -4.38 -1.62
CA PRO A 69 4.40 -3.24 -1.73
C PRO A 69 2.95 -3.65 -1.45
N ASP A 70 2.18 -2.77 -0.81
CA ASP A 70 0.75 -2.94 -0.50
C ASP A 70 -0.13 -2.83 -1.75
N GLU A 71 0.37 -2.19 -2.81
CA GLU A 71 -0.26 -2.10 -4.12
C GLU A 71 0.72 -2.55 -5.22
N PRO A 72 0.25 -3.26 -6.27
CA PRO A 72 1.06 -3.53 -7.45
C PRO A 72 1.56 -2.23 -8.10
N ILE A 73 2.73 -2.27 -8.74
CA ILE A 73 3.35 -1.11 -9.42
C ILE A 73 2.39 -0.44 -10.42
N CYS A 74 1.54 -1.24 -11.10
CA CYS A 74 0.56 -0.75 -12.06
C CYS A 74 -0.86 -0.54 -11.49
N GLY A 75 -1.02 -0.58 -10.18
CA GLY A 75 -2.32 -0.64 -9.53
C GLY A 75 -3.02 -1.99 -9.74
N PHE A 76 -4.03 -2.26 -8.91
CA PHE A 76 -4.79 -3.51 -8.96
C PHE A 76 -5.56 -3.69 -10.28
N ASP A 77 -5.98 -2.59 -10.90
CA ASP A 77 -6.75 -2.55 -12.15
C ASP A 77 -5.89 -2.22 -13.38
N GLY A 78 -4.58 -2.00 -13.21
CA GLY A 78 -3.70 -1.59 -14.29
C GLY A 78 -3.82 -0.11 -14.66
N SER A 79 -4.55 0.73 -13.91
CA SER A 79 -4.75 2.15 -14.21
C SER A 79 -3.47 2.98 -14.16
N LYS A 80 -2.46 2.54 -13.38
CA LYS A 80 -1.15 3.20 -13.29
C LYS A 80 -0.15 2.69 -14.34
N CYS A 81 -0.50 1.64 -15.10
CA CYS A 81 0.32 1.21 -16.22
C CYS A 81 0.21 2.22 -17.38
N PRO A 82 1.27 2.36 -18.20
CA PRO A 82 1.16 2.99 -19.50
C PRO A 82 0.01 2.38 -20.32
N PRO A 83 -0.70 3.18 -21.15
CA PRO A 83 -1.80 2.67 -21.94
C PRO A 83 -1.34 1.53 -22.84
N LYS A 84 -2.10 0.42 -22.85
CA LYS A 84 -1.78 -0.77 -23.65
C LYS A 84 -1.61 -0.48 -25.15
N LYS A 85 -2.29 0.56 -25.63
CA LYS A 85 -2.14 1.08 -26.98
C LYS A 85 -1.50 2.46 -26.88
N PRO A 86 -0.36 2.70 -27.55
CA PRO A 86 0.19 4.04 -27.65
C PRO A 86 -0.81 4.97 -28.35
N PHE A 87 -0.61 6.28 -28.22
CA PHE A 87 -1.42 7.25 -28.94
C PHE A 87 -1.40 6.93 -30.45
N PRO A 88 -2.56 6.89 -31.13
CA PRO A 88 -2.60 6.51 -32.52
C PRO A 88 -1.78 7.45 -33.40
N GLU A 89 -0.93 6.90 -34.27
CA GLU A 89 -0.06 7.67 -35.17
C GLU A 89 -0.86 8.64 -36.05
N TYR A 90 -2.03 8.21 -36.54
CA TYR A 90 -2.94 9.07 -37.31
C TYR A 90 -3.43 10.28 -36.51
N GLY A 91 -3.55 10.16 -35.18
CA GLY A 91 -3.94 11.27 -34.32
C GLY A 91 -2.91 12.40 -34.36
N ILE A 92 -1.62 12.05 -34.37
CA ILE A 92 -0.53 13.03 -34.49
C ILE A 92 -0.59 13.73 -35.85
N VAL A 93 -0.75 12.96 -36.94
CA VAL A 93 -0.85 13.50 -38.30
C VAL A 93 -2.03 14.48 -38.43
N ILE A 94 -3.20 14.13 -37.88
CA ILE A 94 -4.39 15.00 -37.90
C ILE A 94 -4.15 16.30 -37.11
N ILE A 95 -3.51 16.24 -35.93
CA ILE A 95 -3.19 17.42 -35.12
C ILE A 95 -2.22 18.35 -35.87
N VAL A 96 -1.19 17.80 -36.51
CA VAL A 96 -0.20 18.59 -37.25
C VAL A 96 -0.83 19.23 -38.49
N LEU A 97 -1.54 18.47 -39.32
CA LEU A 97 -2.19 19.02 -40.51
C LEU A 97 -3.30 20.03 -40.14
N GLY A 98 -4.07 19.76 -39.09
CA GLY A 98 -5.10 20.65 -38.57
C GLY A 98 -4.52 21.97 -38.08
N SER A 99 -3.40 21.94 -37.34
CA SER A 99 -2.75 23.17 -36.86
C SER A 99 -2.16 24.00 -38.01
N ILE A 100 -1.55 23.37 -39.02
CA ILE A 100 -1.08 24.06 -40.23
C ILE A 100 -2.24 24.73 -40.98
N LEU A 101 -3.34 24.01 -41.21
CA LEU A 101 -4.51 24.56 -41.89
C LEU A 101 -5.11 25.75 -41.13
N LEU A 102 -5.17 25.66 -39.80
CA LEU A 102 -5.67 26.74 -38.94
C LEU A 102 -4.76 27.98 -39.04
N VAL A 103 -3.44 27.80 -39.03
CA VAL A 103 -2.48 28.90 -39.25
C VAL A 103 -2.67 29.53 -40.63
N VAL A 104 -2.81 28.72 -41.69
CA VAL A 104 -3.06 29.23 -43.05
C VAL A 104 -4.35 30.05 -43.09
N LEU A 105 -5.44 29.56 -42.49
CA LEU A 105 -6.71 30.28 -42.42
C LEU A 105 -6.62 31.60 -41.64
N ILE A 106 -5.87 31.62 -40.55
CA ILE A 106 -5.61 32.86 -39.79
C ILE A 106 -4.83 33.85 -40.67
N VAL A 107 -3.75 33.41 -41.30
CA VAL A 107 -2.92 34.26 -42.17
C VAL A 107 -3.74 34.80 -43.34
N THR A 108 -4.51 33.95 -44.03
CA THR A 108 -5.36 34.40 -45.13
C THR A 108 -6.43 35.37 -44.65
N PHE A 109 -7.07 35.12 -43.51
CA PHE A 109 -8.03 36.07 -42.93
C PHE A 109 -7.40 37.44 -42.67
N PHE A 110 -6.16 37.50 -42.16
CA PHE A 110 -5.47 38.78 -41.94
C PHE A 110 -4.96 39.44 -43.22
N VAL A 111 -4.66 38.68 -44.27
CA VAL A 111 -4.18 39.22 -45.58
C VAL A 111 -5.35 39.70 -46.46
N TYR A 112 -6.49 39.01 -46.41
CA TYR A 112 -7.67 39.33 -47.24
C TYR A 112 -8.73 40.20 -46.51
N ARG A 113 -8.45 40.58 -45.27
CA ARG A 113 -9.18 41.63 -44.54
C ARG A 113 -8.53 42.99 -44.77
#